data_AF-A0A8T4QQJ6-F1
#
_entry.id   AF-A0A8T4QQJ6-F1
#
_cell.length_a   1.000
_cell.length_b   1.000
_cell.length_c   1.000
_cell.angle_alpha   90.00
_cell.angle_beta   90.00
_cell.angle_gamma   90.00
#
_symmetry.space_group_name_H-M   'P 1'
#
loop_
_entity.id
_entity.type
_entity.pdbx_description
1 polymer ?
#
loop_
_entity_poly.entity_id
_entity_poly.type
_entity_poly.pdbx_seq_one_letter_code
_entity_poly.pdbx_strand_id
1 'polypeptide(L)'
;MTDDQIMKRMVQNIVEDNKTFFFAEKSGGFKKILPALMKKGVDNLNISMFSEELKVGLLNSMGEEYVRRGNLNDAVKAYVLSGNTPRISDVGIEYEKLGQFSNAVETYKLANDHRRLHSLGKRCLEEGRYAEAIKAFKLINDVENLKKAGEECLAKEKLDYAFEVFSAINDKHKLIQLGDKCLVEKQFSYSLKAFELAQNREKLNEVGNECLKDGLLATALEAFTLSQNEMMIEFIRENFVAARQ
;
A
#
# COMPACT_ATOMS: atom_id res chain seq x y z
N MET A 1 -34.79 -54.16 -10.54
CA MET A 1 -33.82 -53.05 -10.58
C MET A 1 -32.67 -53.50 -11.44
N THR A 2 -32.27 -52.69 -12.42
CA THR A 2 -31.09 -52.98 -13.24
C THR A 2 -29.81 -52.62 -12.48
N ASP A 3 -28.69 -53.28 -12.76
CA ASP A 3 -27.41 -53.06 -12.07
C ASP A 3 -26.96 -51.58 -12.11
N ASP A 4 -27.31 -50.85 -13.16
CA ASP A 4 -27.05 -49.40 -13.28
C ASP A 4 -27.80 -48.56 -12.23
N GLN A 5 -29.02 -48.96 -11.86
CA GLN A 5 -29.79 -48.29 -10.81
C GLN A 5 -29.23 -48.57 -9.42
N ILE A 6 -28.66 -49.76 -9.20
CA ILE A 6 -28.02 -50.15 -7.94
C ILE A 6 -26.70 -49.39 -7.79
N MET A 7 -25.91 -49.29 -8.85
CA MET A 7 -24.64 -48.56 -8.86
C MET A 7 -24.85 -47.06 -8.61
N LYS A 8 -25.82 -46.43 -9.27
CA LYS A 8 -26.17 -45.01 -9.02
C LYS A 8 -26.61 -44.77 -7.58
N ARG A 9 -27.38 -45.68 -6.99
CA ARG A 9 -27.85 -45.56 -5.61
C ARG A 9 -26.72 -45.77 -4.60
N MET A 10 -25.81 -46.71 -4.83
CA MET A 10 -24.60 -46.87 -4.02
C MET A 10 -23.70 -45.65 -4.09
N VAL A 11 -23.47 -45.10 -5.29
CA VAL A 11 -22.66 -43.89 -5.45
C VAL A 11 -23.34 -42.70 -4.76
N GLN A 12 -24.66 -42.54 -4.88
CA GLN A 12 -25.40 -41.50 -4.16
C GLN A 12 -25.31 -41.67 -2.65
N ASN A 13 -25.45 -42.88 -2.13
CA ASN A 13 -25.31 -43.16 -0.70
C ASN A 13 -23.90 -42.88 -0.21
N ILE A 14 -22.85 -43.26 -0.96
CA ILE A 14 -21.45 -42.94 -0.62
C ILE A 14 -21.23 -41.42 -0.65
N VAL A 15 -21.84 -40.70 -1.59
CA VAL A 15 -21.77 -39.24 -1.65
C VAL A 15 -22.52 -38.60 -0.47
N GLU A 16 -23.67 -39.13 -0.06
CA GLU A 16 -24.42 -38.68 1.12
C GLU A 16 -23.70 -39.02 2.43
N ASP A 17 -23.09 -40.20 2.53
CA ASP A 17 -22.29 -40.65 3.68
C ASP A 17 -21.00 -39.83 3.80
N ASN A 18 -20.35 -39.50 2.68
CA ASN A 18 -19.20 -38.59 2.68
C ASN A 18 -19.62 -37.16 3.04
N LYS A 19 -20.77 -36.68 2.51
CA LYS A 19 -21.32 -35.40 2.92
C LYS A 19 -21.57 -35.39 4.43
N THR A 20 -22.26 -36.38 4.98
CA THR A 20 -22.53 -36.45 6.43
C THR A 20 -21.25 -36.58 7.26
N PHE A 21 -20.21 -37.30 6.78
CA PHE A 21 -18.89 -37.33 7.42
C PHE A 21 -18.24 -35.93 7.50
N PHE A 22 -18.37 -35.11 6.45
CA PHE A 22 -17.86 -33.73 6.45
C PHE A 22 -18.78 -32.72 7.18
N PHE A 23 -20.11 -32.94 7.19
CA PHE A 23 -21.11 -32.03 7.76
C PHE A 23 -21.42 -32.29 9.24
N ALA A 24 -21.14 -33.49 9.78
CA ALA A 24 -21.43 -33.83 11.18
C ALA A 24 -20.53 -33.10 12.20
N GLU A 25 -19.39 -32.57 11.78
CA GLU A 25 -18.46 -31.87 12.67
C GLU A 25 -18.36 -30.37 12.32
N LYS A 26 -19.48 -29.65 12.48
CA LYS A 26 -19.43 -28.20 12.71
C LYS A 26 -18.45 -27.97 13.87
N SER A 27 -17.29 -27.37 13.59
CA SER A 27 -16.15 -27.06 14.50
C SER A 27 -15.01 -28.10 14.66
N GLY A 28 -15.13 -29.32 14.12
CA GLY A 28 -14.15 -30.41 14.38
C GLY A 28 -13.54 -31.08 13.14
N GLY A 29 -14.29 -31.12 12.03
CA GLY A 29 -14.10 -32.09 10.94
C GLY A 29 -12.73 -32.04 10.27
N PHE A 30 -12.17 -30.84 10.20
CA PHE A 30 -10.92 -30.63 9.48
C PHE A 30 -9.69 -30.85 10.35
N LYS A 31 -9.78 -30.96 11.68
CA LYS A 31 -8.61 -31.01 12.59
C LYS A 31 -7.62 -32.11 12.24
N LYS A 32 -8.10 -33.27 11.79
CA LYS A 32 -7.25 -34.42 11.43
C LYS A 32 -6.54 -34.23 10.08
N ILE A 33 -7.15 -33.54 9.13
CA ILE A 33 -6.61 -33.34 7.78
C ILE A 33 -5.85 -32.02 7.61
N LEU A 34 -6.12 -31.05 8.49
CA LEU A 34 -5.55 -29.70 8.45
C LEU A 34 -4.02 -29.70 8.34
N PRO A 35 -3.26 -30.49 9.15
CA PRO A 35 -1.80 -30.47 9.06
C PRO A 35 -1.27 -30.88 7.68
N ALA A 36 -1.90 -31.87 7.04
CA ALA A 36 -1.52 -32.32 5.71
C ALA A 36 -1.83 -31.26 4.64
N LEU A 37 -3.01 -30.62 4.74
CA LEU A 37 -3.41 -29.54 3.83
C LEU A 37 -2.52 -28.31 3.99
N MET A 38 -2.18 -27.94 5.23
CA MET A 38 -1.28 -26.82 5.52
C MET A 38 0.14 -27.05 5.00
N LYS A 39 0.65 -28.29 5.06
CA LYS A 39 1.95 -28.65 4.47
C LYS A 39 1.98 -28.43 2.95
N LYS A 40 0.84 -28.60 2.29
CA LYS A 40 0.70 -28.33 0.85
C LYS A 40 0.67 -26.82 0.55
N GLY A 41 0.16 -26.02 1.49
CA GLY A 41 0.02 -24.58 1.38
C GLY A 41 -1.25 -24.17 0.64
N VAL A 42 -1.82 -23.02 1.03
CA VAL A 42 -3.09 -22.50 0.50
C VAL A 42 -3.08 -22.39 -1.03
N ASP A 43 -1.95 -21.95 -1.60
CA ASP A 43 -1.79 -21.70 -3.04
C ASP A 43 -1.87 -22.99 -3.89
N ASN A 44 -1.65 -24.16 -3.29
CA ASN A 44 -1.59 -25.46 -3.99
C ASN A 44 -2.80 -26.37 -3.71
N LEU A 45 -3.82 -25.85 -3.02
CA LEU A 45 -5.01 -26.62 -2.67
C LEU A 45 -5.97 -26.70 -3.85
N ASN A 46 -6.23 -27.92 -4.31
CA ASN A 46 -7.35 -28.18 -5.19
C ASN A 46 -8.58 -28.50 -4.33
N ILE A 47 -9.44 -27.50 -4.14
CA ILE A 47 -10.68 -27.63 -3.37
C ILE A 47 -11.92 -27.55 -4.26
N SER A 48 -11.76 -27.64 -5.59
CA SER A 48 -12.85 -27.52 -6.58
C SER A 48 -14.00 -28.52 -6.35
N MET A 49 -13.70 -29.67 -5.76
CA MET A 49 -14.68 -30.72 -5.46
C MET A 49 -15.53 -30.46 -4.22
N PHE A 50 -15.17 -29.51 -3.37
CA PHE A 50 -15.96 -29.16 -2.18
C PHE A 50 -17.12 -28.24 -2.54
N SER A 51 -18.22 -28.31 -1.79
CA SER A 51 -19.24 -27.26 -1.85
C SER A 51 -18.67 -25.94 -1.33
N GLU A 52 -19.24 -24.81 -1.76
CA GLU A 52 -18.80 -23.49 -1.29
C GLU A 52 -18.80 -23.37 0.24
N GLU A 53 -19.82 -23.91 0.92
CA GLU A 53 -19.89 -23.92 2.38
C GLU A 53 -18.72 -24.69 3.02
N LEU A 54 -18.35 -25.85 2.47
CA LEU A 54 -17.21 -26.63 2.95
C LEU A 54 -15.87 -25.94 2.63
N LYS A 55 -15.74 -25.30 1.45
CA LYS A 55 -14.54 -24.51 1.10
C LYS A 55 -14.32 -23.39 2.11
N VAL A 56 -15.36 -22.60 2.38
CA VAL A 56 -15.30 -21.49 3.35
C VAL A 56 -14.97 -22.00 4.74
N GLY A 57 -15.62 -23.08 5.20
CA GLY A 57 -15.35 -23.69 6.50
C GLY A 57 -13.91 -24.21 6.65
N LEU A 58 -13.40 -24.89 5.62
CA LEU A 58 -12.02 -25.39 5.59
C LEU A 58 -11.01 -24.24 5.60
N LEU A 59 -11.17 -23.26 4.72
CA LEU A 59 -10.27 -22.11 4.61
C LEU A 59 -10.25 -21.28 5.90
N ASN A 60 -11.41 -21.07 6.53
CA ASN A 60 -11.47 -20.41 7.84
C ASN A 60 -10.73 -21.20 8.92
N SER A 61 -10.89 -22.53 8.94
CA SER A 61 -10.19 -23.41 9.88
C SER A 61 -8.67 -23.38 9.67
N MET A 62 -8.24 -23.37 8.40
CA MET A 62 -6.83 -23.23 8.03
C MET A 62 -6.28 -21.88 8.46
N GLY A 63 -7.00 -20.79 8.18
CA GLY A 63 -6.62 -19.45 8.59
C GLY A 63 -6.41 -19.35 10.09
N GLU A 64 -7.34 -19.89 10.89
CA GLU A 64 -7.22 -19.88 12.35
C GLU A 64 -5.99 -20.64 12.84
N GLU A 65 -5.69 -21.79 12.23
CA GLU A 65 -4.51 -22.58 12.57
C GLU A 65 -3.21 -21.89 12.12
N TYR A 66 -3.19 -21.20 10.98
CA TYR A 66 -2.06 -20.38 10.56
C TYR A 66 -1.80 -19.22 11.55
N VAL A 67 -2.84 -18.55 12.03
CA VAL A 67 -2.71 -17.51 13.09
C VAL A 67 -2.12 -18.10 14.36
N ARG A 68 -2.62 -19.26 14.84
CA ARG A 68 -2.08 -19.92 16.03
C ARG A 68 -0.60 -20.25 15.92
N ARG A 69 -0.12 -20.54 14.70
CA ARG A 69 1.29 -20.84 14.41
C ARG A 69 2.13 -19.60 14.11
N GLY A 70 1.54 -18.40 14.15
CA GLY A 70 2.21 -17.13 13.82
C GLY A 70 2.45 -16.92 12.32
N ASN A 71 1.92 -17.76 11.44
CA ASN A 71 2.05 -17.60 9.99
C ASN A 71 0.91 -16.70 9.46
N LEU A 72 1.04 -15.41 9.72
CA LEU A 72 0.00 -14.43 9.41
C LEU A 72 -0.23 -14.23 7.90
N ASN A 73 0.82 -14.37 7.08
CA ASN A 73 0.70 -14.23 5.62
C ASN A 73 -0.24 -15.28 5.02
N ASP A 74 -0.04 -16.56 5.37
CA ASP A 74 -0.90 -17.63 4.86
C ASP A 74 -2.29 -17.60 5.50
N ALA A 75 -2.42 -17.07 6.72
CA ALA A 75 -3.73 -16.78 7.32
C ALA A 75 -4.52 -15.75 6.51
N VAL A 76 -3.90 -14.62 6.14
CA VAL A 76 -4.55 -13.60 5.29
C VAL A 76 -5.00 -14.22 3.96
N LYS A 77 -4.14 -14.99 3.29
CA LYS A 77 -4.52 -15.68 2.04
C LYS A 77 -5.75 -16.57 2.22
N ALA A 78 -5.76 -17.39 3.27
CA ALA A 78 -6.88 -18.29 3.56
C ALA A 78 -8.19 -17.51 3.78
N TYR A 79 -8.14 -16.40 4.52
CA TYR A 79 -9.31 -15.57 4.78
C TYR A 79 -9.77 -14.74 3.57
N VAL A 80 -8.84 -14.28 2.73
CA VAL A 80 -9.17 -13.62 1.45
C VAL A 80 -9.93 -14.59 0.55
N LEU A 81 -9.46 -15.83 0.42
CA LEU A 81 -10.13 -16.85 -0.38
C LEU A 81 -11.48 -17.27 0.20
N SER A 82 -11.67 -17.21 1.52
CA SER A 82 -12.95 -17.50 2.16
C SER A 82 -13.90 -16.31 2.22
N GLY A 83 -13.45 -15.11 1.83
CA GLY A 83 -14.21 -13.86 1.93
C GLY A 83 -14.44 -13.39 3.36
N ASN A 84 -13.67 -13.88 4.34
CA ASN A 84 -13.88 -13.60 5.76
C ASN A 84 -13.18 -12.30 6.18
N THR A 85 -13.76 -11.17 5.77
CA THR A 85 -13.19 -9.83 6.03
C THR A 85 -12.98 -9.50 7.51
N PRO A 86 -13.85 -9.90 8.47
CA PRO A 86 -13.57 -9.67 9.90
C PRO A 86 -12.28 -10.35 10.36
N ARG A 87 -12.03 -11.59 9.92
CA ARG A 87 -10.80 -12.31 10.27
C ARG A 87 -9.56 -11.73 9.61
N ILE A 88 -9.67 -11.18 8.41
CA ILE A 88 -8.56 -10.41 7.80
C ILE A 88 -8.21 -9.22 8.69
N SER A 89 -9.22 -8.47 9.16
CA SER A 89 -8.99 -7.34 10.09
C SER A 89 -8.36 -7.81 11.41
N ASP A 90 -8.80 -8.94 11.98
CA ASP A 90 -8.18 -9.52 13.18
C ASP A 90 -6.68 -9.81 12.96
N VAL A 91 -6.28 -10.33 11.79
CA VAL A 91 -4.86 -10.53 11.47
C VAL A 91 -4.10 -9.20 11.38
N GLY A 92 -4.74 -8.15 10.88
CA GLY A 92 -4.19 -6.78 10.91
C GLY A 92 -3.84 -6.32 12.32
N ILE A 93 -4.69 -6.63 13.31
CA ILE A 93 -4.43 -6.34 14.72
C ILE A 93 -3.22 -7.11 15.24
N GLU A 94 -3.07 -8.38 14.84
CA GLU A 94 -1.89 -9.17 15.22
C GLU A 94 -0.60 -8.58 14.63
N TYR A 95 -0.63 -8.09 13.38
CA TYR A 95 0.51 -7.37 12.81
C TYR A 95 0.84 -6.09 13.58
N GLU A 96 -0.16 -5.33 14.04
CA GLU A 96 0.08 -4.16 14.89
C GLU A 96 0.78 -4.53 16.20
N LYS A 97 0.33 -5.61 16.87
CA LYS A 97 0.95 -6.08 18.13
C LYS A 97 2.41 -6.48 17.95
N LEU A 98 2.77 -6.98 16.77
CA LEU A 98 4.14 -7.33 16.40
C LEU A 98 4.96 -6.12 15.90
N GLY A 99 4.38 -4.92 15.85
CA GLY A 99 5.03 -3.72 15.32
C GLY A 99 5.21 -3.73 13.79
N GLN A 100 4.57 -4.65 13.08
CA GLN A 100 4.64 -4.78 11.63
C GLN A 100 3.58 -3.91 10.94
N PHE A 101 3.69 -2.60 11.13
CA PHE A 101 2.66 -1.65 10.69
C PHE A 101 2.43 -1.63 9.18
N SER A 102 3.47 -1.79 8.36
CA SER A 102 3.32 -1.83 6.90
C SER A 102 2.47 -3.03 6.46
N ASN A 103 2.61 -4.19 7.12
CA ASN A 103 1.78 -5.38 6.90
C ASN A 103 0.35 -5.18 7.41
N ALA A 104 0.19 -4.51 8.55
CA ALA A 104 -1.13 -4.16 9.08
C ALA A 104 -1.92 -3.26 8.11
N VAL A 105 -1.28 -2.24 7.53
CA VAL A 105 -1.90 -1.36 6.53
C VAL A 105 -2.39 -2.15 5.31
N GLU A 106 -1.56 -3.02 4.73
CA GLU A 106 -1.98 -3.85 3.59
C GLU A 106 -3.11 -4.81 3.99
N THR A 107 -3.06 -5.37 5.19
CA THR A 107 -4.09 -6.30 5.67
C THR A 107 -5.43 -5.60 5.85
N TYR A 108 -5.46 -4.40 6.44
CA TYR A 108 -6.70 -3.63 6.57
C TYR A 108 -7.25 -3.14 5.24
N LYS A 109 -6.37 -2.82 4.27
CA LYS A 109 -6.77 -2.53 2.89
C LYS A 109 -7.50 -3.72 2.28
N LEU A 110 -6.96 -4.94 2.42
CA LEU A 110 -7.61 -6.16 1.93
C LEU A 110 -8.97 -6.41 2.62
N ALA A 111 -9.10 -6.06 3.90
CA ALA A 111 -10.36 -6.14 4.64
C ALA A 111 -11.35 -5.01 4.32
N ASN A 112 -10.96 -3.98 3.56
CA ASN A 112 -11.67 -2.71 3.44
C ASN A 112 -12.01 -2.06 4.80
N ASP A 113 -11.15 -2.22 5.80
CA ASP A 113 -11.38 -1.69 7.15
C ASP A 113 -10.85 -0.26 7.28
N HIS A 114 -11.64 0.70 6.80
CA HIS A 114 -11.27 2.12 6.80
C HIS A 114 -11.12 2.67 8.22
N ARG A 115 -11.90 2.17 9.17
CA ARG A 115 -11.84 2.62 10.57
C ARG A 115 -10.49 2.25 11.19
N ARG A 116 -10.03 1.01 10.97
CA ARG A 116 -8.71 0.55 11.44
C ARG A 116 -7.58 1.27 10.73
N LEU A 117 -7.65 1.43 9.40
CA LEU A 117 -6.66 2.22 8.64
C LEU A 117 -6.52 3.63 9.19
N HIS A 118 -7.63 4.31 9.44
CA HIS A 118 -7.62 5.66 10.01
C HIS A 118 -7.00 5.69 11.41
N SER A 119 -7.39 4.78 12.29
CA SER A 119 -6.84 4.71 13.66
C SER A 119 -5.36 4.37 13.68
N LEU A 120 -4.93 3.43 12.83
CA LEU A 120 -3.52 3.07 12.68
C LEU A 120 -2.72 4.24 12.13
N GLY A 121 -3.24 4.93 11.11
CA GLY A 121 -2.59 6.10 10.53
C GLY A 121 -2.33 7.20 11.57
N LYS A 122 -3.31 7.50 12.42
CA LYS A 122 -3.14 8.48 13.52
C LYS A 122 -2.06 8.06 14.51
N ARG A 123 -2.09 6.81 14.97
CA ARG A 123 -1.08 6.30 15.90
C ARG A 123 0.32 6.31 15.28
N CYS A 124 0.44 5.89 14.02
CA CYS A 124 1.70 5.97 13.28
C CYS A 124 2.22 7.41 13.18
N LEU A 125 1.34 8.39 12.94
CA LEU A 125 1.73 9.79 12.88
C LEU A 125 2.26 10.28 14.24
N GLU A 126 1.55 9.97 15.33
CA GLU A 126 1.97 10.30 16.71
C GLU A 126 3.32 9.66 17.08
N GLU A 127 3.60 8.45 16.60
CA GLU A 127 4.88 7.75 16.79
C GLU A 127 6.00 8.20 15.82
N GLY A 128 5.72 9.13 14.90
CA GLY A 128 6.68 9.60 13.89
C GLY A 128 6.95 8.62 12.74
N ARG A 129 6.08 7.63 12.56
CA ARG A 129 6.09 6.66 11.44
C ARG A 129 5.34 7.22 10.22
N TYR A 130 5.95 8.22 9.59
CA TYR A 130 5.31 9.00 8.53
C TYR A 130 4.92 8.16 7.31
N ALA A 131 5.77 7.24 6.86
CA ALA A 131 5.51 6.43 5.68
C ALA A 131 4.21 5.61 5.83
N GLU A 132 4.05 4.89 6.94
CA GLU A 132 2.85 4.12 7.23
C GLU A 132 1.62 4.99 7.44
N ALA A 133 1.77 6.13 8.13
CA ALA A 133 0.67 7.06 8.35
C ALA A 133 0.13 7.63 7.03
N ILE A 134 1.02 8.14 6.17
CA ILE A 134 0.68 8.71 4.86
C ILE A 134 0.03 7.64 3.98
N LYS A 135 0.60 6.44 3.95
CA LYS A 135 0.03 5.31 3.20
C LYS A 135 -1.38 4.97 3.67
N ALA A 136 -1.60 4.88 4.99
CA ALA A 136 -2.92 4.59 5.55
C ALA A 136 -3.95 5.66 5.18
N PHE A 137 -3.61 6.94 5.32
CA PHE A 137 -4.52 8.04 4.99
C PHE A 137 -4.80 8.16 3.49
N LYS A 138 -3.81 7.90 2.61
CA LYS A 138 -4.01 7.84 1.15
C LYS A 138 -5.01 6.77 0.75
N LEU A 139 -4.95 5.58 1.38
CA LEU A 139 -5.87 4.48 1.06
C LEU A 139 -7.33 4.80 1.35
N ILE A 140 -7.61 5.66 2.33
CA ILE A 140 -8.96 6.08 2.71
C ILE A 140 -9.32 7.49 2.22
N ASN A 141 -8.46 8.12 1.41
CA ASN A 141 -8.60 9.50 0.92
C ASN A 141 -8.84 10.53 2.03
N ASP A 142 -8.16 10.37 3.18
CA ASP A 142 -8.28 11.31 4.30
C ASP A 142 -7.37 12.52 4.10
N VAL A 143 -7.90 13.51 3.39
CA VAL A 143 -7.19 14.75 3.04
C VAL A 143 -6.81 15.56 4.28
N GLU A 144 -7.64 15.56 5.33
CA GLU A 144 -7.39 16.35 6.53
C GLU A 144 -6.17 15.82 7.29
N ASN A 145 -6.12 14.50 7.54
CA ASN A 145 -4.98 13.91 8.23
C ASN A 145 -3.74 13.82 7.35
N LEU A 146 -3.89 13.71 6.01
CA LEU A 146 -2.77 13.90 5.09
C LEU A 146 -2.16 15.29 5.25
N LYS A 147 -2.97 16.36 5.21
CA LYS A 147 -2.48 17.72 5.39
C LYS A 147 -1.74 17.90 6.70
N LYS A 148 -2.29 17.38 7.81
CA LYS A 148 -1.61 17.41 9.12
C LYS A 148 -0.28 16.67 9.10
N ALA A 149 -0.24 15.49 8.49
CA ALA A 149 1.00 14.72 8.34
C ALA A 149 2.05 15.48 7.52
N GLY A 150 1.65 16.13 6.42
CA GLY A 150 2.53 16.95 5.59
C GLY A 150 3.08 18.17 6.33
N GLU A 151 2.23 18.86 7.10
CA GLU A 151 2.63 20.00 7.93
C GLU A 151 3.61 19.59 9.03
N GLU A 152 3.37 18.45 9.69
CA GLU A 152 4.29 17.93 10.70
C GLU A 152 5.63 17.49 10.09
N CYS A 153 5.59 16.83 8.92
CA CYS A 153 6.80 16.47 8.16
C CYS A 153 7.61 17.71 7.80
N LEU A 154 6.96 18.78 7.35
CA LEU A 154 7.62 20.04 7.02
C LEU A 154 8.26 20.68 8.26
N ALA A 155 7.55 20.69 9.39
CA ALA A 155 8.07 21.22 10.66
C ALA A 155 9.30 20.44 11.18
N LYS A 156 9.35 19.14 10.91
CA LYS A 156 10.47 18.24 11.27
C LYS A 156 11.50 18.05 10.15
N GLU A 157 11.41 18.86 9.09
CA GLU A 157 12.34 18.86 7.94
C GLU A 157 12.43 17.51 7.21
N LYS A 158 11.36 16.72 7.29
CA LYS A 158 11.19 15.48 6.51
C LYS A 158 10.60 15.81 5.14
N LEU A 159 11.41 16.46 4.30
CA LEU A 159 10.96 17.04 3.03
C LEU A 159 10.37 15.99 2.08
N ASP A 160 10.96 14.80 1.97
CA ASP A 160 10.45 13.74 1.07
C ASP A 160 8.99 13.35 1.37
N TYR A 161 8.65 13.19 2.65
CA TYR A 161 7.30 12.86 3.07
C TYR A 161 6.34 14.05 2.88
N ALA A 162 6.80 15.26 3.16
CA ALA A 162 6.00 16.46 2.91
C ALA A 162 5.69 16.64 1.42
N PHE A 163 6.66 16.37 0.53
CA PHE A 163 6.44 16.33 -0.92
C PHE A 163 5.41 15.29 -1.32
N GLU A 164 5.55 14.07 -0.84
CA GLU A 164 4.61 13.00 -1.15
C GLU A 164 3.18 13.39 -0.76
N VAL A 165 3.01 13.96 0.42
CA VAL A 165 1.70 14.41 0.91
C VAL A 165 1.14 15.53 0.06
N PHE A 166 1.86 16.65 -0.08
CA PHE A 166 1.32 17.84 -0.75
C PHE A 166 1.12 17.60 -2.25
N SER A 167 1.91 16.73 -2.87
CA SER A 167 1.68 16.23 -4.21
C SER A 167 0.42 15.37 -4.28
N ALA A 168 0.23 14.44 -3.34
CA ALA A 168 -0.94 13.55 -3.33
C ALA A 168 -2.26 14.31 -3.16
N ILE A 169 -2.28 15.40 -2.37
CA ILE A 169 -3.47 16.24 -2.19
C ILE A 169 -3.53 17.43 -3.17
N ASN A 170 -2.56 17.56 -4.08
CA ASN A 170 -2.44 18.66 -5.04
C ASN A 170 -2.49 20.06 -4.39
N ASP A 171 -1.86 20.22 -3.21
CA ASP A 171 -1.78 21.50 -2.51
C ASP A 171 -0.65 22.35 -3.09
N LYS A 172 -0.95 23.06 -4.18
CA LYS A 172 0.01 23.93 -4.88
C LYS A 172 0.61 25.00 -3.99
N HIS A 173 -0.17 25.57 -3.07
CA HIS A 173 0.32 26.62 -2.17
C HIS A 173 1.39 26.06 -1.23
N LYS A 174 1.15 24.90 -0.62
CA LYS A 174 2.14 24.25 0.25
C LYS A 174 3.37 23.77 -0.53
N LEU A 175 3.20 23.28 -1.75
CA LEU A 175 4.34 22.93 -2.62
C LEU A 175 5.21 24.15 -2.92
N ILE A 176 4.61 25.30 -3.25
CA ILE A 176 5.37 26.55 -3.47
C ILE A 176 6.10 26.96 -2.19
N GLN A 177 5.42 26.97 -1.04
CA GLN A 177 6.05 27.29 0.24
C GLN A 177 7.26 26.38 0.55
N LEU A 178 7.13 25.09 0.25
CA LEU A 178 8.20 24.12 0.46
C LEU A 178 9.36 24.34 -0.52
N GLY A 179 9.05 24.67 -1.77
CA GLY A 179 10.04 25.05 -2.78
C GLY A 179 10.80 26.33 -2.44
N ASP A 180 10.11 27.33 -1.90
CA ASP A 180 10.71 28.59 -1.43
C ASP A 180 11.67 28.33 -0.25
N LYS A 181 11.26 27.50 0.73
CA LYS A 181 12.16 27.09 1.82
C LYS A 181 13.42 26.40 1.29
N CYS A 182 13.26 25.44 0.37
CA CYS A 182 14.39 24.73 -0.23
C CYS A 182 15.31 25.66 -1.04
N LEU A 183 14.74 26.68 -1.71
CA LEU A 183 15.52 27.65 -2.48
C LEU A 183 16.42 28.49 -1.58
N VAL A 184 15.88 29.00 -0.45
CA VAL A 184 16.65 29.76 0.54
C VAL A 184 17.80 28.93 1.11
N GLU A 185 17.59 27.63 1.32
CA GLU A 185 18.61 26.68 1.80
C GLU A 185 19.56 26.19 0.70
N LYS A 186 19.44 26.72 -0.53
CA LYS A 186 20.20 26.29 -1.72
C LYS A 186 20.06 24.81 -2.07
N GLN A 187 18.95 24.18 -1.66
CA GLN A 187 18.59 22.82 -2.04
C GLN A 187 17.85 22.82 -3.38
N PHE A 188 18.56 23.18 -4.45
CA PHE A 188 17.96 23.43 -5.77
C PHE A 188 17.17 22.24 -6.31
N SER A 189 17.64 21.00 -6.13
CA SER A 189 16.92 19.80 -6.59
C SER A 189 15.53 19.66 -5.95
N TYR A 190 15.41 19.94 -4.65
CA TYR A 190 14.13 19.92 -3.96
C TYR A 190 13.24 21.10 -4.37
N SER A 191 13.83 22.28 -4.53
CA SER A 191 13.12 23.47 -5.00
C SER A 191 12.51 23.27 -6.40
N LEU A 192 13.29 22.71 -7.34
CA LEU A 192 12.82 22.35 -8.69
C LEU A 192 11.65 21.39 -8.63
N LYS A 193 11.81 20.28 -7.92
CA LYS A 193 10.75 19.28 -7.75
C LYS A 193 9.47 19.91 -7.19
N ALA A 194 9.59 20.82 -6.24
CA ALA A 194 8.44 21.52 -5.67
C ALA A 194 7.68 22.37 -6.69
N PHE A 195 8.41 23.22 -7.41
CA PHE A 195 7.81 24.15 -8.35
C PHE A 195 7.34 23.45 -9.63
N GLU A 196 7.98 22.35 -10.03
CA GLU A 196 7.50 21.46 -11.09
C GLU A 196 6.15 20.84 -10.71
N LEU A 197 6.05 20.23 -9.53
CA LEU A 197 4.80 19.64 -9.03
C LEU A 197 3.70 20.68 -8.86
N ALA A 198 4.05 21.91 -8.46
CA ALA A 198 3.12 23.04 -8.38
C ALA A 198 2.76 23.64 -9.76
N GLN A 199 3.51 23.29 -10.82
CA GLN A 199 3.44 23.87 -12.16
C GLN A 199 3.68 25.38 -12.16
N ASN A 200 4.59 25.87 -11.31
CA ASN A 200 4.89 27.29 -11.16
C ASN A 200 6.12 27.69 -11.99
N ARG A 201 5.87 28.18 -13.21
CA ARG A 201 6.93 28.58 -14.16
C ARG A 201 7.75 29.78 -13.69
N GLU A 202 7.13 30.73 -12.99
CA GLU A 202 7.80 31.92 -12.46
C GLU A 202 8.86 31.50 -11.44
N LYS A 203 8.47 30.65 -10.50
CA LYS A 203 9.37 30.10 -9.49
C LYS A 203 10.46 29.21 -10.08
N LEU A 204 10.16 28.42 -11.11
CA LEU A 204 11.18 27.65 -11.83
C LEU A 204 12.22 28.57 -12.51
N ASN A 205 11.80 29.69 -13.10
CA ASN A 205 12.73 30.69 -13.63
C ASN A 205 13.58 31.33 -12.53
N GLU A 206 13.00 31.59 -11.36
CA GLU A 206 13.73 32.10 -10.19
C GLU A 206 14.84 31.13 -9.77
N VAL A 207 14.53 29.83 -9.66
CA VAL A 207 15.54 28.79 -9.39
C VAL A 207 16.64 28.78 -10.44
N GLY A 208 16.27 28.86 -11.72
CA GLY A 208 17.24 28.92 -12.83
C GLY A 208 18.18 30.11 -12.73
N ASN A 209 17.65 31.29 -12.41
CA ASN A 209 18.44 32.51 -12.22
C ASN A 209 19.40 32.40 -11.03
N GLU A 210 18.95 31.86 -9.90
CA GLU A 210 19.83 31.64 -8.74
C GLU A 210 20.92 30.61 -9.04
N CYS A 211 20.58 29.52 -9.73
CA CYS A 211 21.56 28.53 -10.16
C CYS A 211 22.61 29.12 -11.11
N LEU A 212 22.23 30.04 -12.02
CA LEU A 212 23.17 30.74 -12.89
C LEU A 212 24.16 31.61 -12.11
N LYS A 213 23.67 32.35 -11.10
CA LYS A 213 24.54 33.16 -10.23
C LYS A 213 25.56 32.32 -9.48
N ASP A 214 25.17 31.12 -9.06
CA ASP A 214 26.02 30.15 -8.37
C ASP A 214 26.88 29.29 -9.34
N GLY A 215 26.78 29.50 -10.65
CA GLY A 215 27.55 28.76 -11.67
C GLY A 215 27.07 27.32 -11.92
N LEU A 216 25.89 26.94 -11.41
CA LEU A 216 25.28 25.62 -11.55
C LEU A 216 24.53 25.49 -12.88
N LEU A 217 25.27 25.53 -13.99
CA LEU A 217 24.72 25.61 -15.35
C LEU A 217 23.78 24.47 -15.72
N ALA A 218 24.09 23.23 -15.29
CA ALA A 218 23.25 22.06 -15.59
C ALA A 218 21.86 22.17 -14.93
N THR A 219 21.84 22.53 -13.64
CA THR A 219 20.60 22.71 -12.86
C THR A 219 19.83 23.95 -13.33
N ALA A 220 20.53 25.02 -13.71
CA ALA A 220 19.90 26.19 -14.32
C ALA A 220 19.19 25.84 -15.63
N LEU A 221 19.87 25.09 -16.51
CA LEU A 221 19.30 24.64 -17.78
C LEU A 221 18.07 23.75 -17.56
N GLU A 222 18.13 22.84 -16.60
CA GLU A 222 16.99 22.01 -16.19
C GLU A 222 15.81 22.88 -15.73
N ALA A 223 16.06 23.87 -14.85
CA ALA A 223 15.05 24.80 -14.36
C ALA A 223 14.33 25.55 -15.50
N PHE A 224 15.10 26.10 -16.45
CA PHE A 224 14.54 26.83 -17.59
C PHE A 224 13.81 25.91 -18.58
N THR A 225 14.27 24.66 -18.70
CA THR A 225 13.58 23.65 -19.51
C THR A 225 12.21 23.33 -18.91
N LEU A 226 12.14 23.12 -17.59
CA LEU A 226 10.89 22.88 -16.87
C LEU A 226 9.94 24.10 -16.93
N SER A 227 10.48 25.32 -16.91
CA SER A 227 9.68 26.55 -17.02
C SER A 227 9.27 26.90 -18.47
N GLN A 228 9.82 26.21 -19.47
CA GLN A 228 9.66 26.48 -20.91
C GLN A 228 10.17 27.88 -21.31
N ASN A 229 11.31 28.29 -20.75
CA ASN A 229 11.95 29.57 -21.05
C ASN A 229 13.02 29.40 -22.14
N GLU A 230 12.57 29.32 -23.40
CA GLU A 230 13.43 29.07 -24.57
C GLU A 230 14.60 30.06 -24.69
N MET A 231 14.36 31.34 -24.38
CA MET A 231 15.40 32.38 -24.43
C MET A 231 16.59 32.04 -23.52
N MET A 232 16.32 31.64 -22.28
CA MET A 232 17.38 31.28 -21.33
C MET A 232 18.03 29.93 -21.65
N ILE A 233 17.26 28.99 -22.22
CA ILE A 233 17.78 27.69 -22.68
C ILE A 233 18.80 27.91 -23.81
N GLU A 234 18.45 28.69 -24.83
CA GLU A 234 19.33 29.02 -25.95
C GLU A 234 20.57 29.78 -25.46
N PHE A 235 20.38 30.79 -24.62
CA PHE A 235 21.49 31.55 -24.02
C PHE A 235 22.51 30.64 -23.34
N ILE A 236 22.06 29.68 -22.51
CA ILE A 236 22.97 28.78 -21.81
C ILE A 236 23.70 27.85 -22.79
N ARG A 237 22.99 27.32 -23.78
CA ARG A 237 23.56 26.38 -24.77
C ARG A 237 24.66 27.05 -25.61
N GLU A 238 24.38 28.24 -26.12
CA GLU A 238 25.31 28.97 -27.00
C GLU A 238 26.57 29.42 -26.27
N ASN A 239 26.43 29.88 -25.02
CA ASN A 239 27.55 30.51 -24.31
C ASN A 239 28.37 29.53 -23.46
N PHE A 240 27.78 28.40 -23.02
CA PHE A 240 28.44 27.53 -22.03
C PHE A 240 28.50 26.05 -22.39
N VAL A 241 27.66 25.55 -23.30
CA VAL A 241 27.66 24.14 -23.72
C VAL A 241 28.49 23.94 -24.99
N ALA A 242 28.46 24.89 -25.93
CA ALA A 242 29.20 24.81 -27.19
C ALA A 242 30.73 24.95 -27.06
N ALA A 243 31.24 25.44 -25.92
CA ALA A 243 32.67 25.74 -25.73
C ALA A 243 33.53 24.55 -25.23
N ARG A 244 33.02 23.31 -25.23
CA ARG A 244 33.75 22.10 -24.81
C ARG A 244 34.13 21.15 -25.98
N GLN A 245 34.46 21.70 -27.14
CA GLN A 245 35.12 20.96 -28.23
C GLN A 245 36.53 21.47 -28.43
#